data_AF-A0A7C6QCL1-F1
#
_entry.id   AF-A0A7C6QCL1-F1
#
_cell.length_a   1.000
_cell.length_b   1.000
_cell.length_c   1.000
_cell.angle_alpha   90.00
_cell.angle_beta   90.00
_cell.angle_gamma   90.00
#
_symmetry.space_group_name_H-M   'P 1'
#
loop_
_entity.id
_entity.type
_entity.pdbx_description
1 polymer ?
#
loop_
_entity_poly.entity_id
_entity_poly.type
_entity_poly.pdbx_seq_one_letter_code
_entity_poly.pdbx_strand_id
1 'polypeptide(L)'
;MSYTLIQLVRVAFELLSWLIIARALLTWIPNVPYNSVVKFIHEVTDPVMIPIQRMLPYSLIPFSPIVAILVIQLVEWLVLSLLYSL
;
A
#
# COMPACT_ATOMS: atom_id res chain seq x y z
N MET A 1 -13.34 -21.16 10.92
CA MET A 1 -13.80 -19.78 10.63
C MET A 1 -12.73 -18.73 10.91
N SER A 2 -11.86 -18.90 11.90
CA SER A 2 -10.69 -18.00 12.11
C SER A 2 -9.72 -18.01 10.93
N TYR A 3 -9.40 -19.19 10.37
CA TYR A 3 -8.46 -19.32 9.25
C TYR A 3 -8.86 -18.53 7.99
N THR A 4 -10.14 -18.55 7.63
CA THR A 4 -10.65 -17.83 6.45
C THR A 4 -10.58 -16.32 6.63
N LEU A 5 -10.83 -15.82 7.84
CA LEU A 5 -10.70 -14.40 8.17
C LEU A 5 -9.23 -13.95 8.08
N ILE A 6 -8.32 -14.72 8.67
CA ILE A 6 -6.88 -14.46 8.66
C ILE A 6 -6.34 -14.42 7.22
N GLN A 7 -6.77 -15.36 6.37
CA GLN A 7 -6.42 -15.38 4.95
C GLN A 7 -6.96 -14.15 4.21
N LEU A 8 -8.22 -13.77 4.44
CA LEU A 8 -8.80 -12.57 3.84
C LEU A 8 -8.01 -11.31 4.19
N VAL A 9 -7.63 -11.16 5.46
CA VAL A 9 -6.84 -10.03 5.95
C VAL A 9 -5.46 -10.02 5.29
N ARG A 10 -4.76 -11.16 5.26
CA ARG A 10 -3.47 -11.30 4.58
C ARG A 10 -3.55 -10.90 3.11
N VAL A 11 -4.52 -11.45 2.37
CA VAL A 11 -4.70 -11.14 0.94
C VAL A 11 -5.01 -9.65 0.73
N ALA A 12 -5.79 -9.01 1.61
CA ALA A 12 -6.07 -7.59 1.50
C ALA A 12 -4.80 -6.72 1.65
N PHE A 13 -3.93 -7.04 2.61
CA PHE A 13 -2.65 -6.34 2.81
C PHE A 13 -1.66 -6.60 1.67
N GLU A 14 -1.59 -7.83 1.16
CA GLU A 14 -0.78 -8.18 -0.02
C GLU A 14 -1.25 -7.40 -1.26
N LEU A 15 -2.56 -7.35 -1.52
CA LEU A 15 -3.14 -6.59 -2.63
C LEU A 15 -2.83 -5.10 -2.52
N LEU A 16 -2.95 -4.51 -1.33
CA LEU A 16 -2.59 -3.10 -1.12
C LEU A 16 -1.10 -2.84 -1.38
N SER A 17 -0.23 -3.75 -0.96
CA SER A 17 1.21 -3.68 -1.23
C SER A 17 1.50 -3.73 -2.74
N TRP A 18 0.83 -4.63 -3.48
CA TRP A 18 0.95 -4.70 -4.93
C TRP A 18 0.42 -3.45 -5.63
N LEU A 19 -0.68 -2.85 -5.16
CA LEU A 19 -1.19 -1.59 -5.70
C LEU A 19 -0.20 -0.43 -5.49
N ILE A 20 0.52 -0.42 -4.37
CA ILE A 20 1.57 0.57 -4.10
C ILE A 20 2.76 0.38 -5.03
N ILE A 21 3.17 -0.86 -5.27
CA ILE A 21 4.22 -1.16 -6.26
C ILE A 21 3.75 -0.71 -7.65
N ALA A 22 2.53 -1.05 -8.04
CA ALA A 22 1.96 -0.61 -9.31
C ALA A 22 1.98 0.92 -9.44
N ARG A 23 1.54 1.65 -8.40
CA ARG A 23 1.65 3.12 -8.35
C ARG A 23 3.07 3.61 -8.53
N ALA A 24 4.05 3.03 -7.84
CA ALA A 24 5.45 3.41 -7.98
C ALA A 24 5.92 3.26 -9.43
N LEU A 25 5.60 2.13 -10.07
CA LEU A 25 5.91 1.89 -11.48
C LEU A 25 5.23 2.92 -12.39
N LEU A 26 3.97 3.28 -12.14
CA LEU A 26 3.27 4.32 -12.91
C LEU A 26 3.95 5.68 -12.81
N THR A 27 4.59 6.01 -11.67
CA THR A 27 5.34 7.28 -11.53
C THR A 27 6.67 7.29 -12.27
N TRP A 28 7.29 6.13 -12.49
CA TRP A 28 8.55 6.02 -13.22
C TRP A 28 8.36 5.93 -14.73
N ILE A 29 7.17 5.53 -15.20
CA ILE A 29 6.85 5.49 -16.62
C ILE A 29 6.31 6.87 -17.04
N PRO A 30 7.04 7.62 -17.89
CA PRO A 30 6.55 8.90 -18.37
C PRO A 30 5.33 8.72 -19.30
N ASN A 31 4.44 9.71 -19.31
CA ASN A 31 3.27 9.78 -20.20
C ASN A 31 2.23 8.66 -20.05
N VAL A 32 2.11 8.03 -18.87
CA VAL A 32 1.00 7.10 -18.62
C VAL A 32 -0.34 7.86 -18.68
N PRO A 33 -1.32 7.40 -19.49
CA PRO A 33 -2.62 8.03 -19.57
C PRO A 33 -3.40 7.86 -18.27
N TYR A 34 -4.00 8.95 -17.78
CA TYR A 34 -4.82 8.93 -16.57
C TYR A 34 -6.22 8.37 -16.89
N ASN A 35 -6.34 7.05 -16.82
CA ASN A 35 -7.58 6.31 -17.03
C ASN A 35 -8.22 5.88 -15.69
N SER A 36 -9.39 5.24 -15.74
CA SER A 36 -10.11 4.79 -14.55
C SER A 36 -9.30 3.82 -13.67
N VAL A 37 -8.42 3.01 -14.25
CA VAL A 37 -7.58 2.06 -13.51
C VAL A 37 -6.49 2.79 -12.72
N VAL A 38 -5.80 3.74 -13.36
CA VAL A 38 -4.80 4.59 -12.69
C VAL A 38 -5.45 5.39 -11.56
N LYS A 39 -6.62 5.99 -11.82
CA LYS A 39 -7.39 6.71 -10.82
C LYS A 39 -7.74 5.82 -9.61
N PHE A 40 -8.24 4.60 -9.86
CA PHE A 40 -8.54 3.63 -8.80
C PHE A 40 -7.30 3.29 -7.96
N ILE A 41 -6.16 3.04 -8.60
CA ILE A 41 -4.90 2.76 -7.88
C ILE A 41 -4.54 3.94 -6.96
N HIS A 42 -4.65 5.18 -7.44
CA HIS A 42 -4.42 6.36 -6.62
C HIS A 42 -5.42 6.45 -5.47
N GLU A 43 -6.72 6.33 -5.72
CA GLU A 43 -7.76 6.44 -4.68
C GLU A 43 -7.58 5.42 -3.55
N VAL A 44 -7.21 4.18 -3.87
CA VAL A 44 -6.99 3.13 -2.86
C VAL A 44 -5.68 3.34 -2.09
N THR A 45 -4.63 3.82 -2.75
CA THR A 45 -3.30 3.93 -2.12
C THR A 45 -3.03 5.29 -1.48
N ASP A 46 -3.76 6.35 -1.86
CA ASP A 46 -3.61 7.73 -1.37
C ASP A 46 -3.74 7.87 0.15
N PRO A 47 -4.69 7.19 0.84
CA PRO A 47 -4.79 7.25 2.29
C PRO A 47 -3.50 6.83 3.01
N VAL A 48 -2.68 5.97 2.39
CA VAL A 48 -1.38 5.54 2.94
C VAL A 48 -0.24 6.39 2.38
N MET A 49 -0.25 6.66 1.07
CA MET A 49 0.87 7.28 0.39
C MET A 49 1.00 8.78 0.67
N ILE A 50 -0.13 9.51 0.69
CA ILE A 50 -0.12 10.97 0.87
C ILE A 50 0.44 11.36 2.23
N PRO A 51 0.03 10.75 3.36
CA PRO A 51 0.65 11.06 4.66
C PRO A 51 2.15 10.83 4.67
N ILE A 52 2.62 9.71 4.10
CA ILE A 52 4.04 9.38 4.05
C ILE A 52 4.82 10.40 3.23
N GLN A 53 4.31 10.77 2.05
CA GLN A 53 4.95 11.79 1.20
C GLN A 53 4.99 13.17 1.85
N ARG A 54 4.01 13.52 2.68
CA ARG A 54 3.99 14.78 3.45
C ARG A 54 5.00 14.79 4.59
N MET A 55 5.33 13.64 5.15
CA MET A 55 6.33 13.51 6.22
C MET A 55 7.76 13.47 5.70
N LEU A 56 7.94 13.01 4.45
CA LEU A 56 9.25 12.90 3.82
C LEU A 56 9.68 14.22 3.16
N PRO A 57 10.98 14.53 3.16
CA PRO A 57 11.52 15.62 2.35
C PRO A 57 11.36 15.31 0.86
N TYR A 58 11.31 16.34 0.02
CA TYR A 58 11.08 16.20 -1.43
C TYR A 58 12.06 15.24 -2.13
N SER A 59 13.31 15.19 -1.69
CA SER A 59 14.33 14.28 -2.23
C SER A 59 14.04 12.80 -1.95
N LEU A 60 13.22 12.48 -0.96
CA LEU A 60 12.86 11.12 -0.55
C LEU A 60 11.48 10.67 -1.03
N ILE A 61 10.68 11.55 -1.66
CA ILE A 61 9.38 11.20 -2.24
C ILE A 61 9.46 10.02 -3.23
N PRO A 62 10.48 9.90 -4.11
CA PRO A 62 10.60 8.72 -4.99
C PRO A 62 10.70 7.39 -4.23
N PHE A 63 11.14 7.41 -2.97
CA PHE A 63 11.24 6.25 -2.09
C PHE A 63 10.01 6.04 -1.19
N SER A 64 8.99 6.91 -1.28
CA SER A 64 7.76 6.78 -0.49
C SER A 64 7.07 5.41 -0.62
N PRO A 65 7.06 4.73 -1.78
CA PRO A 65 6.45 3.40 -1.90
C PRO A 65 7.11 2.36 -0.99
N ILE A 66 8.43 2.43 -0.80
CA ILE A 66 9.18 1.52 0.07
C ILE A 66 8.74 1.73 1.52
N VAL A 67 8.68 2.99 1.96
CA VAL A 67 8.23 3.35 3.31
C VAL A 67 6.78 2.91 3.52
N ALA A 68 5.91 3.08 2.52
CA ALA A 68 4.52 2.64 2.60
C ALA A 68 4.38 1.13 2.74
N ILE A 69 5.13 0.35 1.98
CA ILE A 69 5.14 -1.12 2.08
C ILE A 69 5.61 -1.56 3.48
N LEU A 70 6.66 -0.92 4.02
CA LEU A 70 7.13 -1.23 5.39
C LEU A 70 6.07 -0.94 6.45
N VAL A 71 5.39 0.21 6.37
CA VAL A 71 4.29 0.54 7.29
C VAL A 71 3.16 -0.48 7.17
N ILE A 72 2.79 -0.86 5.94
CA ILE A 72 1.75 -1.86 5.68
C ILE A 72 2.11 -3.21 6.27
N GLN A 73 3.34 -3.70 6.07
CA GLN A 73 3.79 -4.98 6.63
C GLN A 73 3.79 -4.96 8.16
N LEU A 74 4.18 -3.84 8.78
CA LEU A 74 4.12 -3.67 10.23
C LEU A 74 2.67 -3.76 10.74
N VAL A 75 1.74 -3.07 10.07
CA VAL A 75 0.32 -3.08 10.41
C VAL A 75 -0.29 -4.46 10.18
N GLU A 76 0.03 -5.13 9.07
CA GLU A 76 -0.40 -6.50 8.79
C GLU A 76 0.04 -7.43 9.92
N TRP A 77 1.33 -7.40 10.28
CA TRP A 77 1.86 -8.24 11.35
C TRP A 77 1.14 -8.01 12.68
N LEU A 78 0.90 -6.74 13.05
CA LEU A 78 0.16 -6.39 14.26
C LEU A 78 -1.28 -6.93 14.22
N VAL A 79 -2.00 -6.69 13.13
CA VAL A 79 -3.39 -7.13 12.96
C VAL A 79 -3.49 -8.65 13.00
N LEU A 80 -2.61 -9.36 12.29
CA LEU A 80 -2.58 -10.82 12.29
C LEU A 80 -2.25 -11.35 13.68
N SER A 81 -1.28 -10.76 14.38
CA SER A 81 -0.93 -11.16 15.76
C SER A 81 -2.14 -11.05 16.69
N LEU A 82 -2.91 -9.96 16.59
CA LEU A 82 -4.14 -9.78 17.37
C LEU A 82 -5.19 -10.82 17.00
N LEU A 83 -5.39 -11.08 15.71
CA LEU A 83 -6.34 -12.09 15.22
C LEU A 83 -5.98 -13.53 15.61
N TYR A 84 -4.69 -13.86 15.70
CA TYR A 84 -4.25 -15.17 16.19
C TYR A 84 -4.39 -15.32 17.71
N SER A 85 -4.40 -14.20 18.45
CA SER A 85 -4.56 -14.20 19.91
C SER A 85 -6.01 -14.31 20.40
N LEU A 86 -6.98 -14.08 19.49
CA LEU A 86 -8.42 -14.20 19.70
C LEU A 86 -8.90 -15.64 19.43
#